data_AF-A0A2V2SGJ8-F1
#
_entry.id   AF-A0A2V2SGJ8-F1
#
_cell.length_a   1.000
_cell.length_b   1.000
_cell.length_c   1.000
_cell.angle_alpha   90.00
_cell.angle_beta   90.00
_cell.angle_gamma   90.00
#
_symmetry.space_group_name_H-M   'P 1'
#
loop_
_entity.id
_entity.type
_entity.pdbx_description
1 polymer ?
#
loop_
_entity_poly.entity_id
_entity_poly.type
_entity_poly.pdbx_seq_one_letter_code
_entity_poly.pdbx_strand_id
1 'polypeptide(L)'
;MKNLLGFTLALHLALLAHAQDLSQSPPSPYGSPVSAPLALQYQVVESGPHHRIFEAADPAQTNSIAPPLKHRIHAIASGMNYFDGHNWVPSVPAFDFDGTAFIASKVQHQARIAADLNTTNSPRNSGMKKLA
;
A
#
# COMPACT_ATOMS: atom_id res chain seq x y z
N MET A 1 47.57 16.05 -12.27
CA MET A 1 47.70 14.58 -12.11
C MET A 1 47.49 14.25 -10.65
N LYS A 2 46.51 13.38 -10.39
CA LYS A 2 46.37 12.52 -9.21
C LYS A 2 45.92 13.19 -7.90
N ASN A 3 44.71 12.80 -7.48
CA ASN A 3 44.19 12.70 -6.11
C ASN A 3 43.14 13.76 -5.71
N LEU A 4 41.92 13.64 -6.25
CA LEU A 4 40.74 14.33 -5.73
C LEU A 4 39.48 13.44 -5.88
N LEU A 5 39.56 12.22 -5.34
CA LEU A 5 38.46 11.25 -5.29
C LEU A 5 38.61 10.48 -3.98
N GLY A 6 38.07 11.02 -2.89
CA GLY A 6 38.20 10.37 -1.57
C GLY A 6 37.58 11.08 -0.37
N PHE A 7 36.81 12.16 -0.57
CA PHE A 7 36.33 12.99 0.56
C PHE A 7 34.82 13.26 0.56
N THR A 8 34.03 12.44 -0.15
CA THR A 8 32.56 12.56 -0.22
C THR A 8 31.86 11.24 0.10
N LEU A 9 32.33 10.52 1.12
CA LEU A 9 31.62 9.34 1.67
C LEU A 9 31.47 9.38 3.21
N ALA A 10 31.73 10.51 3.86
CA ALA A 10 31.69 10.60 5.33
C ALA A 10 30.88 11.80 5.85
N LEU A 11 29.82 12.21 5.14
CA LEU A 11 28.95 13.31 5.57
C LEU A 11 27.46 13.04 5.32
N HIS A 12 26.98 11.84 5.67
CA HIS A 12 25.53 11.56 5.77
C HIS A 12 25.14 10.82 7.07
N LEU A 13 26.05 10.72 8.05
CA LEU A 13 25.81 10.00 9.30
C LEU A 13 26.08 10.89 10.53
N ALA A 14 25.37 12.00 10.68
CA ALA A 14 25.48 12.82 11.89
C ALA A 14 24.28 13.73 12.13
N LEU A 15 23.05 13.24 11.97
CA LEU A 15 21.87 13.99 12.42
C LEU A 15 20.68 13.06 12.63
N LEU A 16 20.76 12.19 13.64
CA LEU A 16 19.59 11.63 14.35
C LEU A 16 20.00 10.96 15.69
N ALA A 17 20.93 11.55 16.43
CA ALA A 17 20.96 11.40 17.89
C ALA A 17 20.41 12.73 18.38
N HIS A 18 19.27 12.77 19.08
CA HIS A 18 19.15 13.14 20.49
C HIS A 18 17.66 12.99 20.84
N ALA A 19 17.27 11.91 21.49
CA ALA A 19 16.15 11.85 22.45
C ALA A 19 15.77 10.38 22.74
N GLN A 20 16.62 9.65 23.48
CA GLN A 20 16.16 8.54 24.31
C GLN A 20 16.98 8.56 25.60
N ASP A 21 16.62 9.46 26.49
CA ASP A 21 17.03 9.37 27.88
C ASP A 21 15.78 9.39 28.76
N LEU A 22 15.87 8.66 29.87
CA LEU A 22 14.88 8.46 30.94
C LEU A 22 13.85 7.33 30.73
N SER A 23 14.32 6.08 30.79
CA SER A 23 13.84 5.10 31.79
C SER A 23 14.49 3.73 31.53
N GLN A 24 15.76 3.58 31.89
CA GLN A 24 16.36 2.24 32.03
C GLN A 24 16.69 2.02 33.50
N SER A 25 15.86 1.22 34.15
CA SER A 25 16.22 0.54 35.41
C SER A 25 17.53 -0.25 35.22
N PRO A 26 18.36 -0.40 36.26
CA PRO A 26 19.64 -1.10 36.14
C PRO A 26 19.42 -2.53 35.62
N PRO A 27 20.26 -3.01 34.69
CA PRO A 27 20.13 -4.36 34.16
C PRO A 27 20.41 -5.36 35.29
N SER A 28 19.42 -6.21 35.60
CA SER A 28 19.60 -7.33 36.52
C SER A 28 20.67 -8.29 35.97
N PRO A 29 21.61 -8.77 36.81
CA PRO A 29 22.68 -9.69 36.37
C PRO A 29 22.17 -11.10 35.99
N TYR A 30 20.86 -11.35 36.05
CA TYR A 30 20.21 -12.62 35.71
C TYR A 30 19.26 -12.52 34.50
N GLY A 31 19.44 -11.53 33.63
CA GLY A 31 18.67 -11.44 32.39
C GLY A 31 19.19 -12.42 31.35
N SER A 32 18.53 -13.57 31.17
CA SER A 32 18.66 -14.34 29.92
C SER A 32 18.34 -13.41 28.75
N PRO A 33 19.07 -13.46 27.61
CA PRO A 33 18.72 -12.66 26.46
C PRO A 33 17.28 -13.01 26.06
N VAL A 34 16.36 -12.04 26.17
CA VAL A 34 15.02 -12.19 25.62
C VAL A 34 15.21 -12.21 24.11
N SER A 35 15.22 -13.41 23.53
CA SER A 35 15.23 -13.57 22.08
C SER A 35 13.98 -12.87 21.55
N ALA A 36 14.16 -11.81 20.75
CA ALA A 36 13.05 -11.16 20.10
C ALA A 36 12.26 -12.21 19.30
N PRO A 37 10.91 -12.20 19.35
CA PRO A 37 10.13 -13.10 18.51
C PRO A 37 10.48 -12.80 17.05
N LEU A 38 10.79 -13.85 16.29
CA LEU A 38 10.94 -13.72 14.84
C LEU A 38 9.59 -13.27 14.28
N ALA A 39 9.57 -12.11 13.63
CA ALA A 39 8.33 -11.59 13.04
C ALA A 39 7.85 -12.52 11.92
N LEU A 40 6.58 -12.92 11.97
CA LEU A 40 5.93 -13.62 10.85
C LEU A 40 5.93 -12.70 9.63
N GLN A 41 6.49 -13.19 8.52
CA GLN A 41 6.44 -12.47 7.25
C GLN A 41 5.23 -12.95 6.45
N TYR A 42 4.24 -12.08 6.30
CA TYR A 42 3.05 -12.35 5.49
C TYR A 42 3.28 -11.93 4.05
N GLN A 43 2.92 -12.82 3.12
CA GLN A 43 2.92 -12.56 1.70
C GLN A 43 1.52 -12.80 1.11
N VAL A 44 1.14 -11.97 0.13
CA VAL A 44 -0.11 -12.17 -0.61
C VAL A 44 0.05 -13.38 -1.51
N VAL A 45 -0.79 -14.40 -1.32
CA VAL A 45 -0.83 -15.61 -2.15
C VAL A 45 -1.98 -15.60 -3.14
N GLU A 46 -3.02 -14.80 -2.86
CA GLU A 46 -4.20 -14.68 -3.70
C GLU A 46 -4.78 -13.27 -3.61
N SER A 47 -5.27 -12.74 -4.74
CA SER A 47 -6.02 -11.49 -4.80
C SER A 47 -7.21 -11.63 -5.75
N GLY A 48 -8.39 -11.24 -5.29
CA GLY A 48 -9.61 -11.16 -6.09
C GLY A 48 -10.26 -9.78 -6.00
N PRO A 49 -11.45 -9.58 -6.59
CA PRO A 49 -12.09 -8.26 -6.63
C PRO A 49 -12.32 -7.65 -5.23
N HIS A 50 -12.66 -8.49 -4.26
CA HIS A 50 -13.10 -8.09 -2.92
C HIS A 50 -12.28 -8.68 -1.78
N HIS A 51 -11.17 -9.35 -2.10
CA HIS A 51 -10.40 -10.08 -1.10
C HIS A 51 -8.91 -10.16 -1.42
N ARG A 52 -8.13 -10.40 -0.37
CA ARG A 52 -6.74 -10.88 -0.45
C ARG A 52 -6.49 -11.94 0.60
N ILE A 53 -5.67 -12.91 0.25
CA ILE A 53 -5.22 -13.96 1.17
C ILE A 53 -3.74 -13.76 1.42
N PHE A 54 -3.39 -13.68 2.70
CA PHE A 54 -2.02 -13.61 3.17
C PHE A 54 -1.65 -14.90 3.85
N GLU A 55 -0.46 -15.41 3.55
CA GLU A 55 0.11 -16.58 4.23
C GLU A 55 1.46 -16.23 4.82
N ALA A 56 1.76 -16.79 6.00
CA ALA A 56 3.07 -16.73 6.63
C ALA A 56 3.47 -18.13 7.11
N ALA A 57 4.74 -18.47 6.88
CA ALA A 57 5.37 -19.62 7.51
C ALA A 57 5.99 -19.18 8.84
N ASP A 58 5.84 -20.00 9.88
CA ASP A 58 6.54 -19.77 11.14
C ASP A 58 8.04 -20.07 10.98
N PRO A 59 8.93 -19.07 11.01
CA PRO A 59 10.37 -19.29 10.85
C PRO A 59 10.97 -20.08 12.02
N ALA A 60 10.30 -20.16 13.17
CA ALA A 60 10.77 -20.94 14.32
C ALA A 60 10.65 -22.47 14.09
N GLN A 61 9.92 -22.91 13.07
CA GLN A 61 9.66 -24.32 12.80
C GLN A 61 10.48 -24.93 11.66
N THR A 62 11.40 -24.17 11.05
CA THR A 62 12.23 -24.65 9.93
C THR A 62 13.03 -25.93 10.26
N ASN A 63 13.30 -26.21 11.54
CA ASN A 63 14.05 -27.40 11.99
C ASN A 63 13.19 -28.42 12.79
N SER A 64 11.87 -28.27 12.82
CA SER A 64 10.99 -29.19 13.55
C SER A 64 10.56 -30.39 12.71
N ILE A 65 10.41 -31.56 13.35
CA ILE A 65 9.87 -32.79 12.75
C ILE A 65 8.34 -32.67 12.56
N ALA A 66 7.70 -31.75 13.30
CA ALA A 66 6.29 -31.46 13.17
C ALA A 66 5.99 -30.70 11.85
N PRO A 67 4.79 -30.89 11.25
CA PRO A 67 4.38 -30.12 10.09
C PRO A 67 4.44 -28.61 10.39
N PRO A 68 4.93 -27.78 9.44
CA PRO A 68 5.01 -26.34 9.65
C PRO A 68 3.61 -25.76 9.85
N LEU A 69 3.41 -25.06 10.96
CA LEU A 69 2.23 -24.25 11.23
C LEU A 69 2.18 -23.10 10.21
N LYS A 70 1.16 -23.14 9.35
CA LYS A 70 0.88 -22.07 8.38
C LYS A 70 -0.15 -21.12 8.97
N HIS A 71 0.20 -19.84 9.03
CA HIS A 71 -0.74 -18.79 9.37
C HIS A 71 -1.38 -18.26 8.09
N ARG A 72 -2.72 -18.19 8.05
CA ARG A 72 -3.47 -17.70 6.90
C ARG A 72 -4.46 -16.63 7.34
N ILE A 73 -4.42 -15.46 6.70
CA ILE A 73 -5.33 -14.34 6.94
C ILE A 73 -6.13 -14.08 5.67
N HIS A 74 -7.45 -13.97 5.81
CA HIS A 74 -8.35 -13.59 4.73
C HIS A 74 -8.86 -12.17 4.98
N ALA A 75 -8.39 -11.21 4.18
CA ALA A 75 -8.88 -9.84 4.21
C ALA A 75 -10.03 -9.67 3.21
N ILE A 76 -11.14 -9.12 3.67
CA ILE A 76 -12.37 -8.93 2.88
C ILE A 76 -12.80 -7.46 2.97
N ALA A 77 -13.00 -6.80 1.83
CA ALA A 77 -13.67 -5.51 1.72
C ALA A 77 -14.05 -5.21 0.26
N SER A 78 -15.05 -4.34 0.05
CA SER A 78 -15.44 -3.89 -1.29
C SER A 78 -14.42 -2.90 -1.86
N GLY A 79 -14.17 -2.95 -3.18
CA GLY A 79 -13.28 -2.00 -3.84
C GLY A 79 -11.81 -2.10 -3.43
N MET A 80 -11.37 -3.21 -2.82
CA MET A 80 -9.97 -3.42 -2.41
C MET A 80 -9.00 -3.44 -3.59
N ASN A 81 -9.45 -3.98 -4.72
CA ASN A 81 -8.62 -4.22 -5.89
C ASN A 81 -9.31 -3.74 -7.17
N TYR A 82 -8.51 -3.34 -8.15
CA TYR A 82 -8.95 -3.17 -9.54
C TYR A 82 -8.23 -4.17 -10.42
N PHE A 83 -8.81 -4.44 -11.59
CA PHE A 83 -8.19 -5.32 -12.58
C PHE A 83 -7.33 -4.46 -13.51
N ASP A 84 -6.02 -4.73 -13.58
CA ASP A 84 -5.08 -4.00 -14.46
C ASP A 84 -5.01 -4.56 -15.90
N GLY A 85 -5.87 -5.52 -16.22
CA GLY A 85 -5.86 -6.28 -17.47
C GLY A 85 -5.22 -7.67 -17.34
N HIS A 86 -4.45 -7.91 -16.28
CA HIS A 86 -3.77 -9.18 -16.03
C HIS A 86 -4.02 -9.70 -14.61
N ASN A 87 -3.97 -8.83 -13.61
CA ASN A 87 -4.03 -9.16 -12.19
C ASN A 87 -5.02 -8.26 -11.44
N TRP A 88 -5.53 -8.79 -10.33
CA TRP A 88 -6.19 -7.99 -9.30
C TRP A 88 -5.12 -7.33 -8.44
N VAL A 89 -5.00 -6.02 -8.54
CA VAL A 89 -4.00 -5.21 -7.83
C VAL A 89 -4.69 -4.21 -6.90
N PRO A 90 -4.00 -3.70 -5.86
CA PRO A 90 -4.58 -2.72 -4.95
C PRO A 90 -5.19 -1.51 -5.65
N SER A 91 -6.43 -1.16 -5.29
CA SER A 91 -7.03 0.07 -5.75
C SER A 91 -6.28 1.30 -5.22
N VAL A 92 -6.23 2.33 -6.06
CA VAL A 92 -5.65 3.63 -5.73
C VAL A 92 -6.80 4.60 -5.50
N PRO A 93 -7.06 5.04 -4.25
CA PRO A 93 -8.17 5.94 -3.92
C PRO A 93 -7.82 7.38 -4.29
N ALA A 94 -7.58 7.62 -5.58
CA ALA A 94 -7.25 8.92 -6.14
C ALA A 94 -7.93 9.14 -7.49
N PHE A 95 -8.06 10.40 -7.86
CA PHE A 95 -8.49 10.81 -9.18
C PHE A 95 -7.31 11.38 -9.95
N ASP A 96 -7.19 11.01 -11.22
CA ASP A 96 -6.37 11.71 -12.20
C ASP A 96 -7.20 12.85 -12.82
N PHE A 97 -6.57 13.95 -13.22
CA PHE A 97 -7.24 15.07 -13.87
C PHE A 97 -6.74 15.22 -15.32
N ASP A 98 -7.65 15.17 -16.29
CA ASP A 98 -7.32 15.24 -17.72
C ASP A 98 -7.49 16.64 -18.34
N GLY A 99 -7.83 17.64 -17.52
CA GLY A 99 -8.19 19.00 -17.98
C GLY A 99 -9.70 19.25 -18.10
N THR A 100 -10.51 18.18 -18.15
CA THR A 100 -11.98 18.26 -18.31
C THR A 100 -12.75 17.50 -17.24
N ALA A 101 -12.14 16.49 -16.62
CA ALA A 101 -12.76 15.62 -15.65
C ALA A 101 -11.77 15.05 -14.64
N PHE A 102 -12.29 14.71 -13.46
CA PHE A 102 -11.64 13.86 -12.48
C PHE A 102 -11.96 12.39 -12.80
N ILE A 103 -10.94 11.56 -12.96
CA ILE A 103 -11.04 10.17 -13.40
C ILE A 103 -10.45 9.24 -12.33
N ALA A 104 -11.28 8.34 -11.79
CA ALA A 104 -10.80 7.23 -10.97
C ALA A 104 -10.74 5.98 -11.86
N SER A 105 -9.57 5.72 -12.44
CA SER A 105 -9.34 4.58 -13.35
C SER A 105 -8.78 3.33 -12.65
N LYS A 106 -8.15 3.52 -11.49
CA LYS A 106 -7.45 2.48 -10.71
C LYS A 106 -8.27 2.01 -9.50
N VAL A 107 -9.56 1.83 -9.71
CA VAL A 107 -10.55 1.37 -8.72
C VAL A 107 -11.42 0.30 -9.36
N GLN A 108 -12.08 -0.54 -8.55
CA GLN A 108 -12.94 -1.62 -9.07
C GLN A 108 -14.07 -1.10 -9.97
N HIS A 109 -14.66 0.04 -9.60
CA HIS A 109 -15.70 0.70 -10.36
C HIS A 109 -15.17 2.05 -10.83
N GLN A 110 -14.87 2.14 -12.13
CA GLN A 110 -14.33 3.36 -12.70
C GLN A 110 -15.36 4.49 -12.62
N ALA A 111 -14.88 5.69 -12.31
CA ALA A 111 -15.71 6.88 -12.25
C ALA A 111 -15.07 8.01 -13.05
N ARG A 112 -15.92 8.81 -13.70
CA ARG A 112 -15.53 10.04 -14.38
C ARG A 112 -16.50 11.14 -13.96
N ILE A 113 -15.98 12.18 -13.35
CA ILE A 113 -16.74 13.32 -12.83
C ILE A 113 -16.30 14.56 -13.59
N ALA A 114 -17.24 15.25 -14.23
CA ALA A 114 -16.94 16.49 -14.95
C ALA A 114 -16.33 17.52 -13.97
N ALA A 115 -15.31 18.24 -14.43
CA ALA A 115 -14.65 19.27 -13.61
C ALA A 115 -15.55 20.48 -13.37
N ASP A 116 -16.42 20.78 -14.34
CA ASP A 116 -17.50 21.72 -14.18
C ASP A 116 -18.78 20.97 -13.80
N LEU A 117 -19.16 21.06 -12.53
CA LEU A 117 -20.39 20.46 -11.99
C LEU A 117 -21.65 21.20 -12.45
N ASN A 118 -21.49 22.41 -12.99
CA ASN A 118 -22.60 23.27 -13.42
C ASN A 118 -22.94 23.11 -14.90
N THR A 119 -22.43 22.07 -15.59
CA THR A 119 -22.94 21.68 -16.91
C THR A 119 -24.32 21.02 -16.76
N THR A 120 -25.28 21.80 -16.28
CA THR A 120 -26.68 21.43 -16.21
C THR A 120 -27.16 21.28 -17.66
N ASN A 121 -27.45 20.04 -18.04
CA ASN A 121 -28.44 19.66 -19.04
C ASN A 121 -28.64 20.73 -20.14
N SER A 122 -27.79 20.76 -21.17
CA SER A 122 -28.20 21.45 -22.41
C SER A 122 -29.54 20.84 -22.80
N PRO A 123 -30.64 21.61 -22.83
CA PRO A 123 -31.91 21.07 -23.28
C PRO A 123 -31.66 20.49 -24.66
N ARG A 124 -32.00 19.23 -24.86
CA ARG A 124 -32.05 18.63 -26.19
C ARG A 124 -32.97 19.54 -27.00
N ASN A 125 -32.39 20.36 -27.88
CA ASN A 125 -33.12 21.17 -28.85
C ASN A 125 -33.79 20.19 -29.83
N SER A 126 -34.92 19.62 -29.41
CA SER A 126 -35.81 18.88 -30.27
C SER A 126 -36.45 19.93 -31.17
N GLY A 127 -35.93 20.02 -32.40
CA GLY A 127 -36.41 20.95 -33.41
C GLY A 127 -37.89 20.73 -33.70
N MET A 128 -38.76 21.46 -32.98
CA MET A 128 -40.11 21.72 -33.45
C MET A 128 -40.00 22.76 -34.56
N LYS A 129 -39.94 22.29 -35.80
CA LYS A 129 -40.31 23.11 -36.96
C LYS A 129 -41.77 23.53 -36.75
N LYS A 130 -42.01 24.80 -36.47
CA LYS A 130 -43.35 25.39 -36.65
C LYS A 130 -43.65 25.32 -38.15
N LEU A 131 -44.60 24.47 -38.51
CA LEU A 131 -45.30 24.58 -39.78
C LEU A 131 -46.24 25.78 -39.65
N ALA A 132 -46.01 26.79 -40.47
CA ALA A 132 -46.96 27.86 -40.78
C ALA A 132 -47.69 27.48 -42.07
#